data_AF-A0A6N4TLZ6-F1
#
_entry.id   AF-A0A6N4TLZ6-F1
#
_cell.length_a   1.000
_cell.length_b   1.000
_cell.length_c   1.000
_cell.angle_alpha   90.00
_cell.angle_beta   90.00
_cell.angle_gamma   90.00
#
_symmetry.space_group_name_H-M   'P 1'
#
loop_
_entity.id
_entity.type
_entity.pdbx_description
1 polymer ?
#
loop_
_entity_poly.entity_id
_entity_poly.type
_entity_poly.pdbx_seq_one_letter_code
_entity_poly.pdbx_strand_id
1 'polypeptide(L)'
;MNQVFSSYNPFLTLEYMQRKSITPEIWQQLDELEKSILTYLGSKKKVTRSELCTYTSKAPNTISARLNHLISLNIIKRNGSKYDPKQTYEMQ
;
A
#
# COMPACT_ATOMS: atom_id res chain seq x y z
N MET A 1 -4.79 5.48 50.84
CA MET A 1 -6.02 5.14 50.10
C MET A 1 -5.78 5.42 48.63
N ASN A 2 -5.90 4.38 47.79
CA ASN A 2 -5.74 4.45 46.35
C ASN A 2 -6.90 5.22 45.70
N GLN A 3 -6.62 6.07 44.71
CA GLN A 3 -7.42 6.11 43.50
C GLN A 3 -6.50 6.27 42.28
N VAL A 4 -6.40 5.18 41.55
CA VAL A 4 -5.68 5.04 40.28
C VAL A 4 -6.62 5.57 39.20
N PHE A 5 -6.35 6.73 38.63
CA PHE A 5 -7.04 7.16 37.41
C PHE A 5 -6.38 6.51 36.20
N SER A 6 -6.69 5.23 36.01
CA SER A 6 -6.64 4.61 34.70
C SER A 6 -7.73 5.25 33.84
N SER A 7 -7.33 6.08 32.88
CA SER A 7 -8.18 6.36 31.72
C SER A 7 -7.38 6.02 30.47
N TYR A 8 -7.25 4.72 30.23
CA TYR A 8 -7.15 4.27 28.84
C TYR A 8 -8.38 4.82 28.12
N ASN A 9 -8.17 5.80 27.24
CA ASN A 9 -9.18 6.25 26.30
C ASN A 9 -9.05 5.36 25.05
N PRO A 10 -9.90 4.31 24.89
CA PRO A 10 -9.77 3.35 23.79
C PRO A 10 -9.98 3.99 22.40
N PHE A 11 -10.54 5.21 22.36
CA PHE A 11 -10.72 5.96 21.12
C PHE A 11 -9.43 6.62 20.62
N LEU A 12 -8.51 7.01 21.53
CA LEU A 12 -7.21 7.59 21.13
C LEU A 12 -6.27 6.56 20.50
N THR A 13 -6.37 5.28 20.89
CA THR A 13 -5.56 4.20 20.29
C THR A 13 -5.96 3.85 18.85
N LEU A 14 -7.22 4.09 18.45
CA LEU A 14 -7.68 3.85 17.09
C LEU A 14 -7.30 4.99 16.14
N GLU A 15 -7.32 6.24 16.61
CA GLU A 15 -6.94 7.39 15.78
C GLU A 15 -5.41 7.56 15.63
N TYR A 16 -4.61 7.02 16.56
CA TYR A 16 -3.14 7.11 16.50
C TYR A 16 -2.43 5.93 15.79
N MET A 17 -3.16 4.92 15.32
CA MET A 17 -2.61 3.78 14.57
C MET A 17 -2.93 3.88 13.07
N GLN A 18 -2.08 4.58 12.32
CA GLN A 18 -1.35 4.08 11.14
C GLN A 18 -0.99 5.19 10.15
N ARG A 19 0.26 5.68 10.25
CA ARG A 19 1.07 5.68 9.03
C ARG A 19 1.20 4.20 8.67
N LYS A 20 0.59 3.76 7.58
CA LYS A 20 0.51 2.35 7.22
C LYS A 20 1.88 1.83 6.78
N SER A 21 2.73 1.51 7.75
CA SER A 21 3.92 0.71 7.50
C SER A 21 3.49 -0.72 7.20
N ILE A 22 3.92 -1.26 6.06
CA ILE A 22 3.74 -2.68 5.72
C ILE A 22 4.31 -3.50 6.88
N THR A 23 3.50 -4.35 7.50
CA THR A 23 3.99 -5.20 8.59
C THR A 23 4.87 -6.33 8.03
N PRO A 24 5.82 -6.86 8.80
CA PRO A 24 6.68 -7.96 8.35
C PRO A 24 5.92 -9.19 7.86
N GLU A 25 4.76 -9.48 8.47
CA GLU A 25 3.91 -10.63 8.12
C GLU A 25 3.29 -10.46 6.74
N ILE A 26 2.77 -9.26 6.45
CA ILE A 26 2.25 -8.92 5.12
C ILE A 26 3.39 -8.99 4.10
N TRP A 27 4.55 -8.42 4.42
CA TRP A 27 5.71 -8.45 3.53
C TRP A 27 6.16 -9.87 3.16
N GLN A 28 6.10 -10.81 4.10
CA GLN A 28 6.43 -12.22 3.82
C GLN A 28 5.46 -12.89 2.86
N GLN A 29 4.18 -12.50 2.88
CA GLN A 29 3.14 -13.04 2.01
C GLN A 29 3.19 -12.49 0.58
N LEU A 30 3.88 -11.36 0.36
CA LEU A 30 4.03 -10.77 -0.95
C LEU A 30 5.01 -11.56 -1.83
N ASP A 31 4.67 -11.68 -3.11
CA ASP A 31 5.58 -12.24 -4.09
C ASP A 31 6.73 -11.27 -4.45
N GLU A 32 7.75 -11.78 -5.14
CA GLU A 32 8.91 -10.96 -5.52
C GLU A 32 8.54 -9.77 -6.42
N LEU A 33 7.52 -9.93 -7.26
CA LEU A 33 7.06 -8.88 -8.17
C LEU A 33 6.35 -7.77 -7.40
N GLU A 34 5.53 -8.11 -6.41
CA GLU A 34 4.86 -7.17 -5.51
C GLU A 34 5.86 -6.40 -4.67
N LYS A 35 6.86 -7.08 -4.12
CA LYS A 35 7.98 -6.43 -3.40
C LYS A 35 8.73 -5.46 -4.31
N SER A 36 8.99 -5.84 -5.56
CA SER A 36 9.62 -4.95 -6.55
C SER A 36 8.75 -3.74 -6.88
N ILE A 37 7.45 -3.92 -7.10
CA ILE A 37 6.48 -2.84 -7.34
C ILE A 37 6.45 -1.87 -6.14
N LEU A 38 6.37 -2.39 -4.92
CA LEU A 38 6.35 -1.58 -3.70
C LEU A 38 7.66 -0.83 -3.48
N THR A 39 8.80 -1.44 -3.77
CA THR A 39 10.11 -0.79 -3.71
C THR A 39 10.15 0.41 -4.66
N TYR A 40 9.65 0.23 -5.89
CA TYR A 40 9.57 1.30 -6.86
C TYR A 40 8.60 2.42 -6.44
N LEU A 41 7.42 2.05 -5.93
CA LEU A 41 6.43 2.99 -5.38
C LEU A 41 6.96 3.75 -4.16
N GLY A 42 7.77 3.13 -3.31
CA GLY A 42 8.41 3.80 -2.18
C GLY A 42 9.40 4.90 -2.60
N SER A 43 9.98 4.79 -3.81
CA SER A 43 10.92 5.78 -4.33
C SER A 43 10.27 6.99 -5.01
N LYS A 44 8.97 6.92 -5.34
CA LYS A 44 8.25 7.92 -6.15
C LYS A 44 6.91 8.27 -5.53
N LYS A 45 6.54 9.56 -5.55
CA LYS A 45 5.24 10.01 -5.00
C LYS A 45 4.03 9.43 -5.74
N LYS A 46 4.11 9.32 -7.07
CA LYS A 46 3.04 8.80 -7.94
C LYS A 46 3.68 8.04 -9.09
N VAL A 47 3.13 6.87 -9.41
CA VAL A 47 3.65 6.01 -10.47
C VAL A 47 2.52 5.52 -11.36
N THR A 48 2.76 5.51 -12.66
CA THR A 48 1.83 4.95 -13.66
C THR A 48 2.04 3.45 -13.86
N ARG A 49 1.02 2.74 -14.34
CA ARG A 49 1.16 1.32 -14.72
C ARG A 49 2.24 1.12 -15.78
N SER A 50 2.34 2.02 -16.76
CA SER A 50 3.36 1.98 -17.81
C SER A 50 4.78 2.00 -17.23
N GLU A 51 5.06 2.86 -16.25
CA GLU A 51 6.35 2.90 -15.59
C GLU A 51 6.67 1.59 -14.87
N LEU A 52 5.68 1.00 -14.18
CA LEU A 52 5.85 -0.30 -13.53
C LEU A 52 6.12 -1.43 -14.53
N CYS A 53 5.44 -1.42 -15.68
CA CYS A 53 5.70 -2.38 -16.75
C CYS A 53 7.11 -2.26 -17.28
N THR A 54 7.60 -1.04 -17.53
CA THR A 54 8.98 -0.80 -17.98
C THR A 54 10.00 -1.22 -16.91
N TYR A 55 9.76 -0.87 -15.64
CA TYR A 55 10.67 -1.20 -14.55
C TYR A 55 10.76 -2.72 -14.29
N THR A 56 9.63 -3.41 -14.26
CA THR A 56 9.57 -4.85 -13.95
C THR A 56 9.75 -5.75 -15.18
N SER A 57 9.72 -5.16 -16.39
CA SER A 57 9.67 -5.88 -17.67
C SER A 57 8.53 -6.91 -17.74
N LYS A 58 7.39 -6.63 -17.07
CA LYS A 58 6.22 -7.51 -17.03
C LYS A 58 5.04 -6.93 -17.83
N ALA A 59 4.20 -7.86 -18.30
CA ALA A 59 2.99 -7.52 -19.04
C ALA A 59 2.01 -6.67 -18.21
N PRO A 60 1.28 -5.73 -18.84
CA PRO A 60 0.32 -4.86 -18.14
C PRO A 60 -0.75 -5.60 -17.34
N ASN A 61 -1.21 -6.76 -17.80
CA ASN A 61 -2.22 -7.57 -17.11
C ASN A 61 -1.67 -8.17 -15.81
N THR A 62 -0.43 -8.66 -15.83
CA THR A 62 0.26 -9.18 -14.64
C THR A 62 0.43 -8.08 -13.60
N ILE A 63 0.89 -6.90 -14.03
CA ILE A 63 1.04 -5.73 -13.14
C ILE A 63 -0.32 -5.31 -12.57
N SER A 64 -1.37 -5.29 -13.41
CA SER A 64 -2.72 -4.93 -12.96
C SER A 64 -3.26 -5.90 -11.91
N ALA A 65 -3.00 -7.20 -12.04
CA ALA A 65 -3.38 -8.20 -11.05
C ALA A 65 -2.68 -7.97 -9.70
N ARG A 66 -1.37 -7.69 -9.70
CA ARG A 66 -0.60 -7.37 -8.48
C ARG A 66 -1.04 -6.07 -7.84
N LEU A 67 -1.27 -5.03 -8.63
CA LEU A 67 -1.79 -3.76 -8.13
C LEU A 67 -3.17 -3.94 -7.48
N ASN A 68 -4.07 -4.74 -8.06
CA ASN A 68 -5.36 -5.02 -7.45
C ASN A 68 -5.21 -5.78 -6.12
N HIS A 69 -4.28 -6.73 -6.04
CA HIS A 69 -3.99 -7.44 -4.79
C HIS A 69 -3.45 -6.49 -3.72
N LEU A 70 -2.46 -5.67 -4.03
CA LEU A 70 -1.89 -4.66 -3.12
C LEU A 70 -2.92 -3.61 -2.65
N ILE A 71 -3.87 -3.24 -3.51
CA ILE A 71 -5.01 -2.38 -3.15
C ILE A 71 -5.95 -3.11 -2.19
N SER A 72 -6.23 -4.39 -2.42
CA SER A 72 -7.08 -5.19 -1.52
C SER A 72 -6.47 -5.36 -0.13
N LEU A 73 -5.12 -5.44 -0.05
CA LEU A 73 -4.35 -5.40 1.20
C LEU A 73 -4.25 -3.98 1.78
N ASN A 74 -4.79 -2.98 1.08
CA ASN A 74 -4.85 -1.59 1.52
C ASN A 74 -3.46 -1.00 1.80
N ILE A 75 -2.44 -1.45 1.05
CA ILE A 75 -1.03 -1.03 1.11
C ILE A 75 -0.78 0.16 0.17
N ILE A 76 -1.42 0.12 -0.99
CA ILE A 76 -1.34 1.17 -2.01
C ILE A 76 -2.73 1.66 -2.33
N LYS A 77 -2.83 2.88 -2.85
CA LYS A 77 -4.07 3.42 -3.38
C LYS A 77 -3.94 3.78 -4.86
N ARG A 78 -5.09 3.76 -5.52
CA ARG A 78 -5.25 4.20 -6.91
C ARG A 78 -5.83 5.61 -6.93
N ASN A 79 -5.16 6.49 -7.65
CA ASN A 79 -5.69 7.79 -8.02
C ASN A 79 -6.34 7.68 -9.40
N GLY A 80 -7.60 8.11 -9.51
CA GLY A 80 -8.39 7.99 -10.73
C GLY A 80 -9.25 6.73 -10.79
N SER A 81 -10.07 6.62 -11.84
CA SER A 81 -10.98 5.48 -12.00
C SER A 81 -10.25 4.24 -12.54
N LYS A 82 -10.88 3.06 -12.43
CA LYS A 82 -10.33 1.79 -12.95
C LYS A 82 -9.99 1.84 -14.44
N TYR A 83 -10.76 2.58 -15.22
CA TYR A 83 -10.61 2.72 -16.67
C TYR A 83 -9.91 4.01 -17.07
N ASP A 84 -9.42 4.79 -16.09
CA ASP A 84 -8.69 6.02 -16.37
C ASP A 84 -7.30 5.70 -16.95
N PRO A 85 -6.97 6.16 -18.16
CA PRO A 85 -5.64 5.95 -18.74
C PRO A 85 -4.54 6.70 -17.99
N LYS A 86 -4.88 7.74 -17.21
CA LYS A 86 -3.95 8.54 -16.39
C LYS A 86 -3.94 8.10 -14.93
N GLN A 87 -4.50 6.94 -14.61
CA GLN A 87 -4.48 6.43 -13.24
C GLN A 87 -3.05 6.30 -12.73
N THR A 88 -2.84 6.76 -11.50
CA THR A 88 -1.55 6.61 -10.80
C THR A 88 -1.74 5.83 -9.52
N TYR A 89 -0.66 5.24 -9.06
CA TYR A 89 -0.60 4.48 -7.82
C TYR A 89 0.40 5.14 -6.89
N GLU A 90 0.08 5.16 -5.61
CA GLU A 90 0.95 5.67 -4.57
C GLU A 90 0.82 4.83 -3.29
N MET A 91 1.89 4.83 -2.49
CA MET A 91 1.89 4.24 -1.16
C MET A 91 0.87 4.96 -0.26
N GLN A 92 0.18 4.21 0.58
CA GLN A 92 -0.77 4.75 1.55
C GLN A 92 -0.10 5.16 2.86
#